data_AF-A0A7Y5AC17-F1
#
_entry.id   AF-A0A7Y5AC17-F1
#
_cell.length_a   1.000
_cell.length_b   1.000
_cell.length_c   1.000
_cell.angle_alpha   90.00
_cell.angle_beta   90.00
_cell.angle_gamma   90.00
#
_symmetry.space_group_name_H-M   'P 1'
#
loop_
_entity.id
_entity.type
_entity.pdbx_description
1 polymer ?
#
loop_
_entity_poly.entity_id
_entity_poly.type
_entity_poly.pdbx_seq_one_letter_code
_entity_poly.pdbx_strand_id
1 'polypeptide(L)'
;MPSAIRITPTLLLALASTTALADGDLMTRNTLTGDWGGLRHQLEDDGVKFTGDYSGETAYNAHGGLHRSARYSQNLKLGVQFDLSKLYGLDNGGKVQLTINDRRGNSASEDLVGNRLPIQENYGGLYTRLTELSYERTLFTPALNVKLGYMAMGNDLGGLDSGILCNFMNAGFCGHPLNMSGGSGWTNYPNAHLGV
;
A
#
# COMPACT_ATOMS: atom_id res chain seq x y z
N MET A 1 26.58 -28.09 -10.88
CA MET A 1 27.36 -26.86 -11.15
C MET A 1 26.38 -25.71 -11.25
N PRO A 2 26.32 -24.77 -10.29
CA PRO A 2 25.36 -23.68 -10.37
C PRO A 2 25.88 -22.61 -11.34
N SER A 3 25.08 -22.30 -12.35
CA SER A 3 25.40 -21.27 -13.34
C SER A 3 25.21 -19.89 -12.70
N ALA A 4 26.29 -19.14 -12.55
CA ALA A 4 26.25 -17.79 -12.00
C ALA A 4 25.53 -16.84 -12.97
N ILE A 5 24.40 -16.29 -12.54
CA ILE A 5 23.66 -15.26 -13.27
C ILE A 5 24.52 -14.00 -13.30
N ARG A 6 25.05 -13.66 -14.48
CA ARG A 6 25.75 -12.40 -14.73
C ARG A 6 24.71 -11.31 -14.95
N ILE A 7 24.45 -10.51 -13.91
CA ILE A 7 23.65 -9.29 -14.03
C ILE A 7 24.52 -8.24 -14.73
N THR A 8 24.35 -8.12 -16.04
CA THR A 8 25.05 -7.12 -16.86
C THR A 8 24.41 -5.74 -16.61
N PRO A 9 25.18 -4.67 -16.34
CA PRO A 9 24.65 -3.36 -15.90
C PRO A 9 23.95 -2.56 -17.01
N THR A 10 23.69 -3.15 -18.17
CA THR A 10 23.14 -2.47 -19.36
C THR A 10 21.63 -2.21 -19.29
N LEU A 11 20.93 -2.69 -18.26
CA LEU A 11 19.46 -2.60 -18.18
C LEU A 11 18.93 -1.26 -17.63
N LEU A 12 19.80 -0.39 -17.09
CA LEU A 12 19.35 0.87 -16.46
C LEU A 12 19.10 2.04 -17.43
N LEU A 13 19.48 1.95 -18.70
CA LEU A 13 19.42 3.09 -19.63
C LEU A 13 18.41 2.98 -20.80
N ALA A 14 17.59 1.92 -20.86
CA ALA A 14 16.60 1.73 -21.93
C ALA A 14 15.16 2.12 -21.55
N LEU A 15 14.92 2.63 -20.35
CA LEU A 15 13.58 2.96 -19.84
C LEU A 15 12.98 4.28 -20.38
N ALA A 16 13.68 5.01 -21.24
CA ALA A 16 13.27 6.35 -21.68
C ALA A 16 12.71 6.42 -23.12
N SER A 17 12.55 5.31 -23.84
CA SER A 17 12.20 5.36 -25.29
C SER A 17 11.22 4.31 -25.82
N THR A 18 10.56 3.52 -24.97
CA THR A 18 9.41 2.73 -25.42
C THR A 18 8.11 3.45 -25.08
N THR A 19 7.49 4.03 -26.10
CA THR A 19 6.07 4.38 -26.10
C THR A 19 5.27 3.21 -25.52
N ALA A 20 4.65 3.44 -24.37
CA ALA A 20 3.69 2.60 -23.64
C ALA A 20 3.44 1.20 -24.23
N LEU A 21 4.15 0.19 -23.74
CA LEU A 21 3.71 -1.22 -23.83
C LEU A 21 2.66 -1.48 -22.74
N ALA A 22 1.58 -0.70 -22.78
CA ALA A 22 0.35 -1.02 -22.10
C ALA A 22 -0.45 -1.91 -23.03
N ASP A 23 -0.36 -3.22 -22.84
CA ASP A 23 -1.21 -4.18 -23.53
C ASP A 23 -2.63 -4.15 -22.92
N GLY A 24 -3.67 -4.17 -23.76
CA GLY A 24 -5.08 -4.17 -23.37
C GLY A 24 -5.78 -2.79 -23.20
N ASP A 25 -7.12 -2.83 -23.17
CA ASP A 25 -7.98 -1.66 -22.95
C ASP A 25 -7.76 -1.05 -21.55
N LEU A 26 -7.64 0.28 -21.49
CA LEU A 26 -7.41 1.02 -20.26
C LEU A 26 -8.51 0.78 -19.22
N MET A 27 -9.74 0.54 -19.69
CA MET A 27 -10.92 0.38 -18.84
C MET A 27 -11.08 -1.03 -18.26
N THR A 28 -10.43 -2.04 -18.85
CA THR A 28 -10.55 -3.43 -18.41
C THR A 28 -9.29 -3.97 -17.74
N ARG A 29 -8.16 -3.29 -17.89
CA ARG A 29 -6.89 -3.72 -17.28
C ARG A 29 -6.86 -3.41 -15.78
N ASN A 30 -6.24 -4.31 -15.02
CA ASN A 30 -6.09 -4.16 -13.57
C ASN A 30 -4.99 -3.16 -13.15
N THR A 31 -4.17 -2.67 -14.08
CA THR A 31 -3.02 -1.82 -13.76
C THR A 31 -2.81 -0.68 -14.76
N LEU A 32 -2.51 0.52 -14.24
CA LEU A 32 -2.38 1.73 -15.06
C LEU A 32 -1.19 1.71 -16.04
N THR A 33 -0.15 0.93 -15.77
CA THR A 33 1.02 0.85 -16.65
C THR A 33 1.03 -0.39 -17.54
N GLY A 34 -0.04 -1.21 -17.50
CA GLY A 34 -0.10 -2.51 -18.19
C GLY A 34 0.98 -3.49 -17.73
N ASP A 35 1.23 -4.53 -18.53
CA ASP A 35 2.16 -5.62 -18.19
C ASP A 35 3.62 -5.38 -18.62
N TRP A 36 3.95 -4.17 -19.09
CA TRP A 36 5.28 -3.79 -19.57
C TRP A 36 5.82 -4.73 -20.67
N GLY A 37 4.94 -5.18 -21.57
CA GLY A 37 5.28 -6.15 -22.61
C GLY A 37 5.64 -7.55 -22.10
N GLY A 38 5.07 -7.98 -20.97
CA GLY A 38 5.32 -9.29 -20.35
C GLY A 38 6.27 -9.25 -19.15
N LEU A 39 7.04 -8.17 -18.99
CA LEU A 39 8.07 -8.08 -17.96
C LEU A 39 7.49 -8.07 -16.54
N ARG A 40 6.33 -7.44 -16.33
CA ARG A 40 5.71 -7.42 -14.99
C ARG A 40 5.34 -8.84 -14.55
N HIS A 41 4.67 -9.58 -15.43
CA HIS A 41 4.31 -10.97 -15.16
C HIS A 41 5.55 -11.85 -14.96
N GLN A 42 6.57 -11.72 -15.81
CA GLN A 42 7.83 -12.45 -15.68
C GLN A 42 8.49 -12.21 -14.31
N LEU A 43 8.57 -10.96 -13.86
CA LEU A 43 9.13 -10.63 -12.55
C LEU A 43 8.32 -11.28 -11.41
N GLU A 44 6.99 -11.27 -11.49
CA GLU A 44 6.13 -11.91 -10.50
C GLU A 44 6.30 -13.44 -10.47
N ASP A 45 6.48 -14.06 -11.63
CA ASP A 45 6.80 -15.48 -11.78
C ASP A 45 8.17 -15.82 -11.19
N ASP A 46 9.16 -14.95 -11.37
CA ASP A 46 10.50 -15.04 -10.79
C ASP A 46 10.54 -14.67 -9.29
N GLY A 47 9.41 -14.23 -8.71
CA GLY A 47 9.27 -13.96 -7.28
C GLY A 47 9.42 -12.50 -6.86
N VAL A 48 9.32 -11.54 -7.77
CA VAL A 48 9.33 -10.11 -7.50
C VAL A 48 8.04 -9.46 -7.98
N LYS A 49 7.18 -9.04 -7.05
CA LYS A 49 5.91 -8.40 -7.37
C LYS A 49 5.94 -6.92 -7.01
N PHE A 50 5.70 -6.06 -7.99
CA PHE A 50 5.54 -4.62 -7.78
C PHE A 50 4.06 -4.25 -7.62
N THR A 51 3.78 -3.40 -6.65
CA THR A 51 2.44 -2.82 -6.42
C THR A 51 2.51 -1.31 -6.35
N GLY A 52 1.46 -0.67 -6.85
CA GLY A 52 1.32 0.78 -6.85
C GLY A 52 -0.15 1.14 -6.75
N ASP A 53 -0.48 2.03 -5.84
CA ASP A 53 -1.84 2.52 -5.60
C ASP A 53 -1.81 4.03 -5.37
N TYR A 54 -2.86 4.69 -5.83
CA TYR A 54 -3.07 6.12 -5.65
C TYR A 54 -4.52 6.38 -5.29
N SER A 55 -4.74 7.05 -4.15
CA SER A 55 -6.06 7.55 -3.77
C SER A 55 -6.02 9.06 -3.64
N GLY A 56 -7.07 9.71 -4.14
CA GLY A 56 -7.29 11.15 -4.05
C GLY A 56 -8.70 11.42 -3.54
N GLU A 57 -8.81 12.27 -2.52
CA GLU A 57 -10.08 12.58 -1.86
C GLU A 57 -10.30 14.09 -1.86
N THR A 58 -11.35 14.53 -2.54
CA THR A 58 -11.81 15.93 -2.52
C THR A 58 -13.08 16.03 -1.71
N ALA A 59 -13.12 16.94 -0.74
CA ALA A 59 -14.30 17.23 0.06
C ALA A 59 -14.64 18.72 0.02
N TYR A 60 -15.92 19.06 -0.11
CA TYR A 60 -16.43 20.43 -0.07
C TYR A 60 -17.44 20.58 1.08
N ASN A 61 -17.24 21.57 1.94
CA ASN A 61 -18.22 21.90 2.97
C ASN A 61 -19.31 22.82 2.39
N ALA A 62 -20.45 22.23 2.03
CA ALA A 62 -21.55 22.95 1.42
C ALA A 62 -22.37 23.78 2.41
N HIS A 63 -22.51 23.37 3.68
CA HIS A 63 -23.33 24.03 4.68
C HIS A 63 -22.90 23.66 6.11
N GLY A 64 -23.05 24.59 7.06
CA GLY A 64 -22.61 24.40 8.45
C GLY A 64 -21.09 24.46 8.59
N GLY A 65 -20.56 23.90 9.68
CA GLY A 65 -19.12 23.87 9.96
C GLY A 65 -18.51 25.25 10.20
N LEU A 66 -17.18 25.34 10.04
CA LEU A 66 -16.37 26.53 10.27
C LEU A 66 -16.26 27.39 9.00
N HIS A 67 -15.97 26.75 7.86
CA HIS A 67 -15.71 27.44 6.59
C HIS A 67 -16.30 26.68 5.40
N ARG A 68 -16.85 27.41 4.42
CA ARG A 68 -17.31 26.84 3.14
C ARG A 68 -16.20 26.93 2.10
N SER A 69 -15.59 25.80 1.81
CA SER A 69 -14.50 25.69 0.84
C SER A 69 -14.33 24.22 0.46
N ALA A 70 -13.38 23.93 -0.44
CA ALA A 70 -12.96 22.59 -0.77
C ALA A 70 -11.56 22.30 -0.19
N ARG A 71 -11.31 21.04 0.15
CA ARG A 71 -10.00 20.51 0.48
C ARG A 71 -9.77 19.22 -0.29
N TYR A 72 -8.48 18.97 -0.53
CA TYR A 72 -8.02 17.81 -1.26
C TYR A 72 -6.90 17.14 -0.48
N SER A 73 -6.91 15.82 -0.44
CA SER A 73 -5.86 14.98 0.11
C SER A 73 -5.58 13.81 -0.80
N GLN A 74 -4.34 13.32 -0.74
CA GLN A 74 -3.89 12.21 -1.58
C GLN A 74 -2.95 11.28 -0.83
N ASN A 75 -2.87 10.06 -1.34
CA ASN A 75 -2.05 8.99 -0.84
C ASN A 75 -1.45 8.21 -2.02
N LEU A 76 -0.12 8.17 -2.12
CA LEU A 76 0.60 7.31 -3.04
C LEU A 76 1.21 6.16 -2.25
N LYS A 77 0.91 4.92 -2.61
CA LYS A 77 1.48 3.71 -2.02
C LYS A 77 2.29 2.98 -3.08
N LEU A 78 3.56 2.72 -2.79
CA LEU A 78 4.43 1.92 -3.65
C LEU A 78 4.97 0.74 -2.85
N GLY A 79 4.95 -0.45 -3.45
CA GLY A 79 5.39 -1.66 -2.79
C GLY A 79 6.15 -2.60 -3.70
N VAL A 80 7.00 -3.41 -3.08
CA VAL A 80 7.64 -4.56 -3.70
C VAL A 80 7.56 -5.74 -2.72
N GLN A 81 7.16 -6.89 -3.24
CA GLN A 81 7.15 -8.16 -2.51
C GLN A 81 8.15 -9.11 -3.14
N PHE A 82 8.93 -9.78 -2.30
CA PHE A 82 9.87 -10.83 -2.69
C PHE A 82 9.37 -12.17 -2.17
N ASP A 83 9.09 -13.11 -3.07
CA ASP A 83 8.83 -14.51 -2.74
C ASP A 83 10.17 -15.26 -2.73
N LEU A 84 10.67 -15.56 -1.52
CA LEU A 84 11.98 -16.16 -1.36
C LEU A 84 12.02 -17.62 -1.82
N SER A 85 10.85 -18.27 -1.91
CA SER A 85 10.74 -19.63 -2.42
C SER A 85 11.04 -19.66 -3.91
N LYS A 86 10.44 -18.73 -4.66
CA LYS A 86 10.67 -18.55 -6.10
C LYS A 86 12.09 -18.06 -6.40
N LEU A 87 12.54 -17.01 -5.70
CA LEU A 87 13.85 -16.37 -5.95
C LEU A 87 15.05 -17.30 -5.72
N TYR A 88 14.95 -18.19 -4.74
CA TYR A 88 16.08 -19.03 -4.32
C TYR A 88 15.82 -20.53 -4.51
N GLY A 89 14.69 -20.93 -5.07
CA GLY A 89 14.32 -22.34 -5.25
C GLY A 89 14.18 -23.09 -3.92
N LEU A 90 13.65 -22.42 -2.89
CA LEU A 90 13.51 -22.97 -1.54
C LEU A 90 12.09 -23.50 -1.33
N ASP A 91 11.97 -24.64 -0.65
CA ASP A 91 10.68 -25.10 -0.13
C ASP A 91 10.30 -24.23 1.08
N ASN A 92 9.28 -23.38 0.92
CA ASN A 92 8.76 -22.48 1.95
C ASN A 92 9.81 -21.45 2.45
N GLY A 93 10.33 -20.62 1.54
CA GLY A 93 11.27 -19.54 1.86
C GLY A 93 10.63 -18.33 2.58
N GLY A 94 9.31 -18.20 2.51
CA GLY A 94 8.57 -17.05 3.03
C GLY A 94 8.60 -15.84 2.07
N LYS A 95 8.10 -14.71 2.55
CA LYS A 95 7.95 -13.48 1.77
C LYS A 95 8.52 -12.29 2.50
N VAL A 96 9.15 -11.37 1.77
CA VAL A 96 9.53 -10.06 2.29
C VAL A 96 8.69 -8.99 1.61
N GLN A 97 8.02 -8.14 2.39
CA GLN A 97 7.25 -7.01 1.89
C GLN A 97 7.98 -5.72 2.24
N LEU A 98 8.16 -4.84 1.26
CA LEU A 98 8.56 -3.45 1.45
C LEU A 98 7.47 -2.55 0.86
N THR A 99 6.97 -1.62 1.66
CA THR A 99 5.96 -0.64 1.25
C THR A 99 6.34 0.73 1.76
N ILE A 100 6.33 1.71 0.87
CA ILE A 100 6.45 3.13 1.20
C ILE A 100 5.14 3.84 0.86
N ASN A 101 4.89 4.92 1.58
CA ASN A 101 3.73 5.75 1.38
C ASN A 101 4.10 7.23 1.38
N ASP A 102 3.43 8.02 0.54
CA ASP A 102 3.50 9.48 0.53
C ASP A 102 2.09 10.07 0.57
N ARG A 103 1.78 10.83 1.63
CA ARG A 103 0.51 11.56 1.75
C ARG A 103 0.74 13.06 1.61
N ARG A 104 -0.17 13.75 0.91
CA ARG A 104 -0.15 15.21 0.71
C ARG A 104 -1.56 15.80 0.73
N GLY A 105 -1.65 17.11 0.92
CA GLY A 105 -2.91 17.87 0.85
C GLY A 105 -3.31 18.50 2.18
N ASN A 106 -4.60 18.78 2.32
CA ASN A 106 -5.19 19.54 3.41
C ASN A 106 -6.47 18.87 3.92
N SER A 107 -6.81 19.08 5.20
CA SER A 107 -7.94 18.42 5.85
C SER A 107 -9.23 19.22 5.75
N ALA A 108 -10.27 18.64 5.16
CA ALA A 108 -11.62 19.17 5.27
C ALA A 108 -12.13 19.14 6.72
N SER A 109 -11.74 18.13 7.49
CA SER A 109 -12.16 17.99 8.89
C SER A 109 -11.53 19.04 9.79
N GLU A 110 -10.23 19.29 9.68
CA GLU A 110 -9.54 20.28 10.53
C GLU A 110 -9.87 21.70 10.05
N ASP A 111 -9.83 21.95 8.73
CA ASP A 111 -9.96 23.31 8.20
C ASP A 111 -11.41 23.77 8.03
N LEU A 112 -12.36 22.88 7.75
CA LEU A 112 -13.70 23.28 7.31
C LEU A 112 -14.83 22.92 8.27
N VAL A 113 -14.71 21.83 9.02
CA VAL A 113 -15.86 21.26 9.77
C VAL A 113 -15.63 21.17 11.28
N GLY A 114 -14.43 20.83 11.73
CA GLY A 114 -14.08 20.68 13.15
C GLY A 114 -14.66 19.42 13.81
N ASN A 115 -14.64 18.26 13.13
CA ASN A 115 -15.25 17.03 13.62
C ASN A 115 -14.22 15.96 14.05
N ARG A 116 -14.66 15.00 14.89
CA ARG A 116 -13.80 13.93 15.42
C ARG A 116 -13.53 12.78 14.44
N LEU A 117 -14.48 12.47 13.55
CA LEU A 117 -14.36 11.41 12.56
C LEU A 117 -13.93 12.02 11.22
N PRO A 118 -12.66 11.88 10.81
CA PRO A 118 -12.16 12.55 9.61
C PRO A 118 -13.03 12.28 8.37
N ILE A 119 -13.33 13.34 7.63
CA ILE A 119 -14.08 13.28 6.36
C ILE A 119 -13.25 12.59 5.29
N GLN A 120 -11.93 12.80 5.31
CA GLN A 120 -10.94 12.20 4.40
C GLN A 120 -10.08 11.23 5.21
N GLU A 121 -10.21 9.92 4.97
CA GLU A 121 -9.45 8.87 5.65
C GLU A 121 -7.97 8.90 5.26
N ASN A 122 -7.69 9.31 4.02
CA ASN A 122 -6.35 9.31 3.50
C ASN A 122 -5.53 10.54 3.94
N TYR A 123 -6.13 11.48 4.68
CA TYR A 123 -5.43 12.63 5.24
C TYR A 123 -4.69 12.26 6.53
N GLY A 124 -3.56 12.93 6.76
CA GLY A 124 -2.75 12.81 7.96
C GLY A 124 -1.37 12.27 7.64
N GLY A 125 -0.36 12.81 8.32
CA GLY A 125 0.99 12.33 8.16
C GLY A 125 1.63 12.68 6.79
N LEU A 126 1.69 13.98 6.49
CA LEU A 126 1.95 14.54 5.17
C LEU A 126 3.42 14.47 4.69
N TYR A 127 3.99 13.28 4.66
CA TYR A 127 5.38 13.03 4.26
C TYR A 127 5.57 11.59 3.77
N THR A 128 6.68 11.35 3.07
CA THR A 128 7.07 10.02 2.64
C THR A 128 7.57 9.20 3.83
N ARG A 129 7.06 7.98 4.01
CA ARG A 129 7.45 7.11 5.12
C ARG A 129 7.53 5.64 4.72
N LEU A 130 8.25 4.88 5.54
CA LEU A 130 8.13 3.43 5.58
C LEU A 130 6.76 3.05 6.15
N THR A 131 6.02 2.23 5.42
CA THR A 131 4.72 1.72 5.85
C THR A 131 4.73 0.23 6.13
N GLU A 132 5.60 -0.51 5.44
CA GLU A 132 5.85 -1.90 5.78
C GLU A 132 7.27 -2.30 5.41
N LEU A 133 7.95 -2.97 6.33
CA LEU A 133 9.10 -3.82 6.05
C LEU A 133 8.92 -5.07 6.91
N SER A 134 8.42 -6.14 6.31
CA SER A 134 8.05 -7.36 7.03
C SER A 134 8.60 -8.60 6.35
N TYR A 135 8.84 -9.64 7.15
CA TYR A 135 9.10 -11.01 6.71
C TYR A 135 7.97 -11.90 7.22
N GLU A 136 7.35 -12.66 6.32
CA GLU A 136 6.24 -13.55 6.62
C GLU A 136 6.56 -14.98 6.21
N ARG A 137 6.29 -15.95 7.09
CA ARG A 137 6.49 -17.37 6.81
C ARG A 137 5.54 -18.27 7.59
N THR A 138 5.07 -19.33 6.93
CA THR A 138 4.39 -20.45 7.58
C THR A 138 5.39 -21.37 8.28
N LEU A 139 5.17 -21.64 9.57
CA LEU A 139 6.06 -22.44 10.41
C LEU A 139 5.39 -23.74 10.88
N PHE A 140 6.08 -24.88 10.73
CA PHE A 140 5.69 -26.23 11.19
C PHE A 140 4.40 -26.82 10.60
N THR A 141 3.34 -26.03 10.49
CA THR A 141 2.00 -26.39 10.00
C THR A 141 1.41 -25.24 9.18
N PRO A 142 0.57 -25.51 8.16
CA PRO A 142 -0.15 -24.49 7.42
C PRO A 142 -1.00 -23.54 8.30
N ALA A 143 -1.36 -23.97 9.50
CA ALA A 143 -2.17 -23.19 10.43
C ALA A 143 -1.39 -22.12 11.21
N LEU A 144 -0.06 -22.11 11.15
CA LEU A 144 0.78 -21.14 11.86
C LEU A 144 1.57 -20.30 10.85
N ASN A 145 1.10 -19.08 10.62
CA ASN A 145 1.81 -18.06 9.89
C ASN A 145 2.41 -17.04 10.88
N VAL A 146 3.68 -16.71 10.70
CA VAL A 146 4.38 -15.72 11.52
C VAL A 146 4.88 -14.62 10.61
N LYS A 147 4.57 -13.38 10.99
CA LYS A 147 5.03 -12.16 10.34
C LYS A 147 5.89 -11.40 11.34
N LEU A 148 7.01 -10.84 10.92
CA LEU A 148 7.90 -10.04 11.79
C LEU A 148 8.40 -8.85 11.01
N GLY A 149 8.35 -7.66 11.62
CA GLY A 149 8.99 -6.48 11.06
C GLY A 149 8.27 -5.20 11.44
N TYR A 150 8.50 -4.15 10.65
CA TYR A 150 7.80 -2.88 10.77
C TYR A 150 6.50 -2.95 9.99
N MET A 151 5.37 -2.91 10.68
CA MET A 151 4.04 -3.00 10.07
C MET A 151 3.00 -2.26 10.92
N ALA A 152 1.87 -1.93 10.30
CA ALA A 152 0.73 -1.37 11.03
C ALA A 152 -0.15 -2.53 11.51
N MET A 153 -0.47 -2.56 12.80
CA MET A 153 -1.29 -3.62 13.41
C MET A 153 -2.64 -3.80 12.70
N GLY A 154 -3.26 -2.69 12.29
CA GLY A 154 -4.52 -2.72 11.56
C GLY A 154 -4.47 -3.56 10.29
N ASN A 155 -3.34 -3.59 9.57
CA ASN A 155 -3.25 -4.30 8.29
C ASN A 155 -3.57 -5.80 8.41
N ASP A 156 -3.30 -6.40 9.58
CA ASP A 156 -3.45 -7.83 9.82
C ASP A 156 -4.52 -8.14 10.90
N LEU A 157 -4.84 -7.18 11.79
CA LEU A 157 -5.76 -7.37 12.92
C LEU A 157 -6.87 -6.32 12.95
N GLY A 158 -8.09 -6.76 13.27
CA GLY A 158 -9.24 -5.87 13.44
C GLY A 158 -9.64 -5.14 12.16
N GLY A 159 -9.18 -5.64 11.01
CA GLY A 159 -9.65 -5.26 9.69
C GLY A 159 -11.17 -5.33 9.68
N LEU A 160 -11.80 -4.22 9.33
CA LEU A 160 -13.23 -4.21 9.04
C LEU A 160 -13.44 -4.75 7.60
N ASP A 161 -12.81 -5.89 7.32
CA ASP A 161 -12.44 -6.38 5.99
C ASP A 161 -13.61 -7.08 5.28
N SER A 162 -14.60 -6.30 4.90
CA SER A 162 -15.58 -6.70 3.88
C SER A 162 -15.15 -6.24 2.48
N GLY A 163 -13.91 -5.77 2.30
CA GLY A 163 -13.40 -5.21 1.03
C GLY A 163 -14.10 -3.92 0.55
N ILE A 164 -15.14 -3.45 1.24
CA ILE A 164 -15.95 -2.30 0.82
C ILE A 164 -15.69 -1.02 1.61
N LEU A 165 -15.07 -1.15 2.79
CA LEU A 165 -15.09 -0.10 3.79
C LEU A 165 -14.20 1.09 3.44
N CYS A 166 -12.98 0.86 2.97
CA CYS A 166 -12.16 1.94 2.42
C CYS A 166 -12.51 2.36 0.99
N ASN A 167 -13.68 1.95 0.47
CA ASN A 167 -14.28 2.62 -0.69
C ASN A 167 -15.05 3.88 -0.26
N PHE A 168 -15.35 4.03 1.04
CA PHE A 168 -15.90 5.25 1.60
C PHE A 168 -14.78 6.19 2.05
N MET A 169 -14.97 7.49 1.78
CA MET A 169 -14.02 8.55 2.14
C MET A 169 -13.94 8.80 3.65
N ASN A 170 -15.05 8.66 4.36
CA ASN A 170 -15.10 8.99 5.79
C ASN A 170 -14.41 7.90 6.62
N ALA A 171 -13.47 8.32 7.45
CA ALA A 171 -12.64 7.43 8.26
C ALA A 171 -13.46 6.60 9.28
N GLY A 172 -14.68 7.01 9.63
CA GLY A 172 -15.60 6.22 10.45
C GLY A 172 -16.03 4.90 9.79
N PHE A 173 -15.83 4.76 8.48
CA PHE A 173 -16.18 3.58 7.71
C PHE A 173 -15.00 2.91 7.01
N CYS A 174 -13.74 3.33 7.24
CA CYS A 174 -12.57 2.77 6.56
C CYS A 174 -11.56 2.16 7.53
N GLY A 175 -11.11 0.95 7.18
CA GLY A 175 -9.94 0.29 7.78
C GLY A 175 -10.30 -0.41 9.07
N HIS A 176 -10.15 0.30 10.20
CA HIS A 176 -10.17 -0.28 11.54
C HIS A 176 -10.95 0.62 12.50
N PRO A 177 -11.44 0.11 13.64
CA PRO A 177 -12.12 0.93 14.64
C PRO A 177 -11.22 2.09 15.12
N LEU A 178 -11.56 3.33 14.72
CA LEU A 178 -10.73 4.53 14.96
C LEU A 178 -10.49 4.83 16.45
N ASN A 179 -11.35 4.33 17.34
CA ASN A 179 -11.18 4.46 18.78
C ASN A 179 -9.90 3.75 19.28
N MET A 180 -9.48 2.66 18.64
CA MET A 180 -8.27 1.92 19.05
C MET A 180 -7.00 2.76 18.83
N SER A 181 -6.88 3.42 17.67
CA SER A 181 -5.76 4.31 17.38
C SER A 181 -5.72 5.57 18.25
N GLY A 182 -6.82 5.90 18.94
CA GLY A 182 -6.92 7.07 19.80
C GLY A 182 -6.32 6.90 21.20
N GLY A 183 -5.90 5.70 21.62
CA GLY A 183 -5.39 5.51 22.98
C GLY A 183 -4.87 4.13 23.38
N SER A 184 -5.00 3.08 22.55
CA SER A 184 -4.54 1.74 22.92
C SER A 184 -3.13 1.40 22.43
N GLY A 185 -2.43 2.32 21.77
CA GLY A 185 -1.17 2.05 21.08
C GLY A 185 -1.33 1.30 19.76
N TRP A 186 -2.57 1.09 19.30
CA TRP A 186 -2.86 0.46 18.01
C TRP A 186 -2.45 1.37 16.85
N THR A 187 -1.73 0.82 15.88
CA THR A 187 -1.25 1.55 14.72
C THR A 187 -2.01 1.16 13.45
N ASN A 188 -2.49 2.16 12.71
CA ASN A 188 -3.13 1.97 11.42
C ASN A 188 -2.19 2.39 10.30
N TYR A 189 -2.41 1.83 9.11
CA TYR A 189 -1.80 2.34 7.89
C TYR A 189 -1.92 3.88 7.85
N PRO A 190 -0.84 4.62 7.53
CA PRO A 190 0.47 4.15 7.07
C PRO A 190 1.55 4.07 8.18
N ASN A 191 1.18 4.03 9.46
CA ASN A 191 2.11 4.08 10.59
C ASN A 191 2.66 2.69 10.96
N ALA A 192 3.90 2.41 10.55
CA ALA A 192 4.57 1.15 10.84
C ALA A 192 5.28 1.16 12.20
N HIS A 193 5.15 0.06 12.95
CA HIS A 193 5.89 -0.20 14.18
C HIS A 193 6.48 -1.60 14.17
N LEU A 194 7.57 -1.81 14.90
CA LEU A 194 8.15 -3.14 15.06
C LEU A 194 7.16 -4.05 15.79
N GLY A 195 6.86 -5.20 15.21
CA GLY A 195 5.96 -6.20 15.79
C GLY A 195 6.17 -7.59 15.20
N VAL A 196 5.48 -8.56 15.81
CA VAL A 196 5.32 -9.95 15.38
C VAL A 196 3.84 -10.28 15.39
#